data_AF-A0A1X1YAI9-F1
#
_entry.id   AF-A0A1X1YAI9-F1
#
_cell.length_a   1.000
_cell.length_b   1.000
_cell.length_c   1.000
_cell.angle_alpha   90.00
_cell.angle_beta   90.00
_cell.angle_gamma   90.00
#
_symmetry.space_group_name_H-M   'P 1'
#
loop_
_entity.id
_entity.type
_entity.pdbx_description
1 polymer ?
#
loop_
_entity_poly.entity_id
_entity_poly.type
_entity_poly.pdbx_seq_one_letter_code
_entity_poly.pdbx_strand_id
1 'polypeptide(L)'
;MTITTYSRGDFTLTADDHCGSDQVTLTVTRTAPFTDDGVRRLNNELADYGAELIAGSVAGRYTLYVGSEALDYDPGTDASAVLTATVPR
;
A
#
# COMPACT_ATOMS: atom_id res chain seq x y z
N MET A 1 -11.06 4.86 17.35
CA MET A 1 -9.87 4.34 16.66
C MET A 1 -10.39 3.23 15.79
N THR A 2 -10.19 3.34 14.49
CA THR A 2 -10.70 2.37 13.53
C THR A 2 -9.51 1.78 12.80
N ILE A 3 -9.29 0.48 12.97
CA ILE A 3 -8.35 -0.27 12.15
C ILE A 3 -9.18 -1.04 11.13
N THR A 4 -8.95 -0.77 9.86
CA THR A 4 -9.50 -1.56 8.75
C THR A 4 -8.40 -2.46 8.22
N THR A 5 -8.66 -3.76 8.17
CA THR A 5 -7.74 -4.74 7.61
C THR A 5 -8.39 -5.44 6.43
N TYR A 6 -7.72 -5.37 5.29
CA TYR A 6 -8.08 -6.09 4.08
C TYR A 6 -6.97 -7.07 3.75
N SER A 7 -7.30 -8.36 3.65
CA SER A 7 -6.34 -9.39 3.28
C SER A 7 -6.84 -10.15 2.07
N ARG A 8 -6.03 -10.23 1.01
CA ARG A 8 -6.41 -10.93 -0.21
C ARG A 8 -5.21 -11.56 -0.91
N GLY A 9 -5.12 -12.88 -0.78
CA GLY A 9 -4.09 -13.68 -1.44
C GLY A 9 -2.70 -13.26 -0.99
N ASP A 10 -2.00 -12.56 -1.87
CA ASP A 10 -0.57 -12.26 -1.73
C ASP A 10 -0.29 -10.96 -0.98
N PHE A 11 -1.33 -10.26 -0.48
CA PHE A 11 -1.16 -9.04 0.29
C PHE A 11 -2.19 -8.84 1.39
N THR A 12 -1.82 -7.99 2.35
CA THR A 12 -2.66 -7.44 3.40
C THR A 12 -2.46 -5.93 3.46
N LEU A 13 -3.53 -5.16 3.39
CA LEU A 13 -3.56 -3.73 3.65
C LEU A 13 -4.19 -3.50 5.04
N THR A 14 -3.48 -2.78 5.89
CA THR A 14 -3.99 -2.29 7.18
C THR A 14 -4.04 -0.78 7.14
N ALA A 15 -5.21 -0.19 7.36
CA ALA A 15 -5.38 1.24 7.56
C ALA A 15 -5.70 1.50 9.04
N ASP A 16 -4.81 2.21 9.72
CA ASP A 16 -5.00 2.66 11.10
C ASP A 16 -5.43 4.14 11.09
N ASP A 17 -6.73 4.36 11.28
CA ASP A 17 -7.34 5.67 11.53
C ASP A 17 -7.46 5.87 13.04
N HIS A 18 -6.37 6.36 13.64
CA HIS A 18 -6.32 6.70 15.05
C HIS A 18 -7.24 7.91 15.32
N CYS A 19 -8.19 7.76 16.25
CA CYS A 19 -9.09 8.87 16.58
C CYS A 19 -8.30 10.07 17.12
N GLY A 20 -8.51 11.23 16.50
CA GLY A 20 -7.80 12.47 16.83
C GLY A 20 -6.52 12.70 16.04
N SER A 21 -6.17 11.79 15.12
CA SER A 21 -5.14 12.00 14.11
C SER A 21 -5.78 12.59 12.85
N ASP A 22 -5.18 13.66 12.30
CA ASP A 22 -5.51 14.18 10.97
C ASP A 22 -4.89 13.32 9.86
N GLN A 23 -4.42 12.12 10.21
CA GLN A 23 -3.67 11.22 9.36
C GLN A 23 -4.09 9.76 9.58
N VAL A 24 -4.11 9.00 8.50
CA VAL A 24 -4.31 7.54 8.48
C VAL A 24 -3.00 6.87 8.11
N THR A 25 -2.59 5.85 8.86
CA THR A 25 -1.40 5.06 8.52
C THR A 25 -1.80 3.83 7.71
N LEU A 26 -1.31 3.74 6.48
CA LEU A 26 -1.49 2.59 5.60
C LEU A 26 -0.26 1.68 5.71
N THR A 27 -0.49 0.40 5.96
CA THR A 27 0.55 -0.63 5.96
C THR A 27 0.18 -1.72 4.98
N VAL A 28 0.95 -1.86 3.91
CA VAL A 28 0.82 -2.93 2.92
C VAL A 28 1.88 -3.98 3.20
N THR A 29 1.45 -5.18 3.56
CA THR A 29 2.31 -6.36 3.68
C THR A 29 2.06 -7.28 2.50
N ARG A 30 3.09 -7.63 1.75
CA ARG A 30 3.01 -8.68 0.72
C ARG A 30 3.64 -9.98 1.23
N THR A 31 3.15 -11.11 0.77
CA THR A 31 3.69 -12.46 1.05
C THR A 31 4.24 -13.15 -0.20
N ALA A 32 3.96 -12.59 -1.38
CA ALA A 32 4.57 -12.95 -2.65
C ALA A 32 4.76 -11.70 -3.53
N PRO A 33 5.54 -11.77 -4.63
CA PRO A 33 5.60 -10.68 -5.60
C PRO A 33 4.21 -10.29 -6.10
N PHE A 34 3.97 -8.99 -6.29
CA PHE A 34 2.69 -8.52 -6.82
C PHE A 34 2.49 -8.99 -8.26
N THR A 35 1.33 -9.58 -8.52
CA THR A 35 0.80 -9.77 -9.88
C THR A 35 0.04 -8.53 -10.32
N ASP A 36 -0.12 -8.33 -11.64
CA ASP A 36 -0.92 -7.20 -12.18
C ASP A 36 -2.33 -7.15 -11.57
N ASP A 37 -2.92 -8.33 -11.38
CA ASP A 37 -4.24 -8.49 -10.76
C ASP A 37 -4.22 -8.17 -9.26
N GLY A 38 -3.12 -8.50 -8.57
CA GLY A 38 -2.87 -8.12 -7.18
C GLY A 38 -2.75 -6.61 -7.01
N VAL A 39 -1.96 -5.94 -7.86
CA VAL A 39 -1.82 -4.47 -7.88
C VAL A 39 -3.16 -3.80 -8.12
N ARG A 40 -3.92 -4.24 -9.13
CA ARG A 40 -5.25 -3.70 -9.44
C ARG A 40 -6.20 -3.79 -8.25
N ARG A 41 -6.19 -4.92 -7.53
CA ARG A 41 -7.04 -5.10 -6.33
C ARG A 41 -6.58 -4.21 -5.19
N LEU A 42 -5.28 -4.13 -4.93
CA LEU A 42 -4.73 -3.24 -3.91
C LEU A 42 -5.08 -1.78 -4.20
N ASN A 43 -4.94 -1.33 -5.45
CA ASN A 43 -5.29 0.04 -5.85
C ASN A 43 -6.77 0.36 -5.66
N ASN A 44 -7.67 -0.61 -5.84
CA ASN A 44 -9.09 -0.39 -5.51
C ASN A 44 -9.30 -0.07 -4.03
N GLU A 45 -8.56 -0.71 -3.13
CA GLU A 45 -8.64 -0.44 -1.69
C GLU A 45 -7.89 0.84 -1.31
N LEU A 46 -6.74 1.12 -1.95
CA LEU A 46 -5.97 2.36 -1.73
C LEU A 46 -6.70 3.62 -2.23
N ALA A 47 -7.58 3.47 -3.22
CA ALA A 47 -8.37 4.58 -3.77
C ALA A 47 -9.24 5.27 -2.72
N ASP A 48 -9.75 4.52 -1.73
CA ASP A 48 -10.52 5.07 -0.60
C ASP A 48 -9.69 6.04 0.27
N TYR A 49 -8.37 5.96 0.16
CA TYR A 49 -7.40 6.76 0.92
C TYR A 49 -6.64 7.77 0.04
N GLY A 50 -7.03 7.93 -1.22
CA GLY A 50 -6.34 8.83 -2.16
C GLY A 50 -4.91 8.39 -2.48
N ALA A 51 -4.63 7.08 -2.39
CA ALA A 51 -3.34 6.49 -2.66
C ALA A 51 -3.37 5.54 -3.86
N GLU A 52 -2.24 5.37 -4.55
CA GLU A 52 -2.11 4.49 -5.71
C GLU A 52 -0.72 3.87 -5.80
N LEU A 53 -0.65 2.56 -6.00
CA LEU A 53 0.60 1.85 -6.27
C LEU A 53 0.81 1.73 -7.78
N ILE A 54 1.92 2.27 -8.29
CA ILE A 54 2.28 2.24 -9.70
C ILE A 54 3.57 1.44 -9.89
N ALA A 55 3.62 0.57 -10.90
CA ALA A 55 4.84 -0.16 -11.24
C ALA A 55 5.91 0.81 -11.76
N GLY A 56 7.13 0.69 -11.22
CA GLY A 56 8.28 1.46 -11.66
C GLY A 56 8.84 0.95 -12.99
N SER A 57 9.82 1.67 -13.54
CA SER A 57 10.52 1.26 -14.77
C SER A 57 11.41 0.01 -14.60
N VAL A 58 11.65 -0.41 -13.35
CA VAL A 58 12.41 -1.61 -12.99
C VAL A 58 11.43 -2.68 -12.53
N ALA A 59 11.53 -3.88 -13.11
CA ALA A 59 10.67 -5.00 -12.74
C ALA A 59 10.73 -5.28 -11.23
N GLY A 60 9.57 -5.39 -10.59
CA GLY A 60 9.43 -5.64 -9.16
C GLY A 60 9.57 -4.42 -8.26
N ARG A 61 9.92 -3.24 -8.80
CA ARG A 61 9.82 -1.96 -8.10
C ARG A 61 8.47 -1.31 -8.33
N TYR A 62 7.97 -0.65 -7.29
CA TYR A 62 6.75 0.13 -7.35
C TYR A 62 6.99 1.47 -6.68
N THR A 63 6.13 2.43 -6.97
CA THR A 63 6.07 3.70 -6.25
C THR A 63 4.65 3.84 -5.75
N LEU A 64 4.50 4.05 -4.44
CA LEU A 64 3.22 4.38 -3.82
C LEU A 64 3.07 5.90 -3.81
N TYR A 65 2.05 6.37 -4.50
CA TYR A 65 1.66 7.77 -4.50
C TYR A 65 0.61 8.00 -3.42
N VAL A 66 0.83 9.03 -2.59
CA VAL A 66 -0.11 9.54 -1.60
C VAL A 66 -0.31 11.02 -1.90
N GLY A 67 -1.39 11.36 -2.59
CA GLY A 67 -1.56 12.71 -3.14
C GLY A 67 -0.38 13.11 -4.04
N SER A 68 0.44 14.06 -3.59
CA SER A 68 1.66 14.51 -4.30
C SER A 68 2.96 13.85 -3.82
N GLU A 69 2.90 13.06 -2.75
CA GLU A 69 4.06 12.36 -2.21
C GLU A 69 4.27 11.05 -2.96
N ALA A 70 5.53 10.74 -3.26
CA ALA A 70 5.93 9.50 -3.93
C ALA A 70 6.88 8.72 -3.02
N LEU A 71 6.45 7.53 -2.61
CA LEU A 71 7.20 6.62 -1.76
C LEU A 71 7.70 5.46 -2.62
N ASP A 72 8.99 5.46 -2.91
CA ASP A 72 9.61 4.35 -3.63
C ASP A 72 9.56 3.08 -2.79
N TYR A 73 8.98 2.04 -3.39
CA TYR A 73 8.88 0.71 -2.84
C TYR A 73 9.74 -0.23 -3.67
N ASP A 74 10.93 -0.50 -3.16
CA ASP A 74 11.81 -1.55 -3.66
C ASP A 74 11.85 -2.72 -2.68
N PRO A 75 11.02 -3.75 -2.90
CA PRO A 75 11.04 -4.93 -2.07
C PRO A 75 12.14 -5.93 -2.48
N GLY A 76 12.98 -5.58 -3.46
CA GLY A 76 14.07 -6.42 -3.95
C GLY A 76 13.58 -7.79 -4.43
N THR A 77 14.36 -8.83 -4.10
CA THR A 77 14.02 -10.24 -4.39
C THR A 77 13.19 -10.89 -3.28
N ASP A 78 12.84 -10.16 -2.22
CA ASP A 78 12.16 -10.75 -1.07
C ASP A 78 10.71 -11.06 -1.41
N ALA A 79 10.32 -12.32 -1.21
CA ALA A 79 8.95 -12.76 -1.44
C ALA A 79 7.96 -11.99 -0.54
N SER A 80 8.39 -11.60 0.66
CA SER A 80 7.61 -10.79 1.60
C SER A 80 8.26 -9.45 1.88
N ALA A 81 7.49 -8.38 1.88
CA ALA A 81 7.97 -7.03 2.23
C ALA A 81 6.83 -6.20 2.80
N VAL A 82 7.17 -5.19 3.60
CA VAL A 82 6.23 -4.25 4.22
C VAL A 82 6.49 -2.85 3.68
N LEU A 83 5.41 -2.17 3.30
CA LEU A 83 5.39 -0.77 2.93
C LEU A 83 4.47 -0.03 3.90
N THR A 84 4.93 1.09 4.44
CA THR A 84 4.12 1.93 5.32
C THR A 84 4.11 3.35 4.78
N ALA A 85 2.92 3.96 4.76
CA ALA A 85 2.70 5.32 4.33
C ALA A 85 1.69 6.02 5.24
N THR A 86 1.76 7.34 5.31
CA THR A 86 0.82 8.15 6.08
C THR A 86 0.08 9.07 5.13
N VAL A 87 -1.26 9.01 5.15
CA VAL A 87 -2.12 9.82 4.29
C VAL A 87 -2.88 10.84 5.15
N PRO A 88 -3.06 12.08 4.69
CA PRO A 88 -3.95 13.02 5.37
C PRO A 88 -5.41 12.55 5.27
N ARG A 89 -6.22 12.88 6.27
CA ARG A 89 -7.66 12.57 6.30
C ARG A 89 -8.48 13.51 5.41
#